data_AF-A0A4V1LW83-F1
#
_entry.id   AF-A0A4V1LW83-F1
#
_cell.length_a   1.000
_cell.length_b   1.000
_cell.length_c   1.000
_cell.angle_alpha   90.00
_cell.angle_beta   90.00
_cell.angle_gamma   90.00
#
_symmetry.space_group_name_H-M   'P 1'
#
loop_
_entity.id
_entity.type
_entity.pdbx_description
1 polymer ?
#
loop_
_entity_poly.entity_id
_entity_poly.type
_entity_poly.pdbx_seq_one_letter_code
_entity_poly.pdbx_strand_id
1 'polypeptide(L)'
;MSRNTEKKAKSIWFIIGIFVLGGVIGLLFSFGVAVGVHKTSDDKFCTLCHTMQPMADSYYLDAHGGNNPNGIQAKCVDCHLPHDSLASYLFEKARTGLHDFRVQNFGDPESIDWEAKRKHSKNFVFDTGCMNCHTNLQNATTSNTKAFIAHKEYFEKRTDKKCVECHKNVGHHILGDYIKK
;
A
#
# COMPACT_ATOMS: atom_id res chain seq x y z
N MET A 1 -5.96 -60.08 -17.26
CA MET A 1 -5.09 -59.10 -16.57
C MET A 1 -5.22 -57.66 -17.10
N SER A 2 -5.69 -57.40 -18.35
CA SER A 2 -5.73 -56.06 -18.98
C SER A 2 -6.85 -55.10 -18.51
N ARG A 3 -7.99 -55.61 -18.06
CA ARG A 3 -9.15 -54.76 -17.66
C ARG A 3 -8.87 -53.91 -16.41
N ASN A 4 -8.01 -54.40 -15.51
CA ASN A 4 -7.69 -53.72 -14.26
C ASN A 4 -6.64 -52.60 -14.46
N THR A 5 -5.71 -52.80 -15.41
CA THR A 5 -4.73 -51.77 -15.80
C THR A 5 -5.38 -50.62 -16.55
N GLU A 6 -6.36 -50.88 -17.42
CA GLU A 6 -7.13 -49.82 -18.10
C GLU A 6 -8.00 -49.00 -17.14
N LYS A 7 -8.70 -49.65 -16.20
CA LYS A 7 -9.47 -48.93 -15.16
C LYS A 7 -8.57 -48.06 -14.28
N LYS A 8 -7.40 -48.57 -13.89
CA LYS A 8 -6.41 -47.83 -13.11
C LYS A 8 -5.85 -46.64 -13.90
N ALA A 9 -5.54 -46.82 -15.18
CA ALA A 9 -5.10 -45.74 -16.07
C ALA A 9 -6.17 -44.64 -16.24
N LYS A 10 -7.43 -45.02 -16.49
CA LYS A 10 -8.55 -44.06 -16.58
C LYS A 10 -8.77 -43.29 -15.28
N SER A 11 -8.63 -43.96 -14.13
CA SER A 11 -8.72 -43.31 -12.81
C SER A 11 -7.57 -42.33 -12.56
N ILE A 12 -6.35 -42.64 -12.98
CA ILE A 12 -5.19 -41.74 -12.89
C ILE A 12 -5.39 -40.51 -13.78
N TRP A 13 -5.81 -40.68 -15.04
CA TRP A 13 -6.08 -39.55 -15.94
C TRP A 13 -7.23 -38.66 -15.45
N PHE A 14 -8.26 -39.25 -14.83
CA PHE A 14 -9.33 -38.47 -14.20
C PHE A 14 -8.83 -37.62 -13.03
N ILE A 15 -8.00 -38.18 -12.15
CA ILE A 15 -7.38 -37.45 -11.04
C ILE A 15 -6.48 -36.33 -11.57
N ILE A 16 -5.64 -36.62 -12.57
CA ILE A 16 -4.81 -35.61 -13.24
C ILE A 16 -5.69 -34.50 -13.83
N GLY A 17 -6.80 -34.86 -14.49
CA GLY A 17 -7.76 -33.89 -15.03
C GLY A 17 -8.33 -32.96 -13.95
N ILE A 18 -8.66 -33.48 -12.77
CA ILE A 18 -9.14 -32.67 -11.63
C ILE A 18 -8.05 -31.71 -11.15
N PHE A 19 -6.82 -32.18 -10.97
CA PHE A 19 -5.72 -31.31 -10.54
C PHE A 19 -5.39 -30.23 -11.56
N VAL A 20 -5.40 -30.57 -12.85
CA VAL A 20 -5.19 -29.60 -13.94
C VAL A 20 -6.30 -28.56 -13.94
N LEU A 21 -7.57 -28.99 -13.88
CA LEU A 21 -8.70 -28.07 -13.85
C LEU A 21 -8.66 -27.17 -12.61
N GLY A 22 -8.40 -27.74 -11.43
CA GLY A 22 -8.26 -26.99 -10.18
C GLY A 22 -7.10 -26.00 -10.23
N GLY A 23 -5.97 -26.40 -10.82
CA GLY A 23 -4.82 -25.53 -11.02
C GLY A 23 -5.12 -24.34 -11.95
N VAL A 24 -5.84 -24.58 -13.06
CA VAL A 24 -6.27 -23.52 -13.98
C VAL A 24 -7.22 -22.55 -13.28
N ILE A 25 -8.22 -23.06 -12.55
CA ILE A 25 -9.16 -22.22 -11.80
C ILE A 25 -8.43 -21.40 -10.73
N GLY A 26 -7.55 -22.03 -9.96
CA GLY A 26 -6.76 -21.36 -8.92
C GLY A 26 -5.84 -20.27 -9.50
N LEU A 27 -5.22 -20.52 -10.65
CA LEU A 27 -4.40 -19.53 -11.34
C LEU A 27 -5.24 -18.34 -11.82
N LEU A 28 -6.37 -18.59 -12.48
CA LEU A 28 -7.26 -17.53 -12.97
C LEU A 28 -7.80 -16.68 -11.80
N PHE A 29 -8.18 -17.34 -10.71
CA PHE A 29 -8.64 -16.65 -9.50
C PHE A 29 -7.53 -15.78 -8.90
N SER A 30 -6.33 -16.35 -8.70
CA SER A 30 -5.18 -15.62 -8.14
C SER A 30 -4.76 -14.44 -9.01
N PHE A 31 -4.81 -14.62 -10.34
CA PHE A 31 -4.57 -13.54 -11.29
C PHE A 31 -5.62 -12.43 -11.18
N GLY A 32 -6.90 -12.78 -11.09
CA GLY A 32 -7.99 -11.82 -10.87
C GLY A 32 -7.80 -11.02 -9.58
N VAL A 33 -7.43 -11.69 -8.48
CA VAL A 33 -7.12 -11.04 -7.20
C VAL A 33 -5.92 -10.10 -7.34
N ALA A 34 -4.83 -10.54 -7.98
CA ALA A 34 -3.63 -9.72 -8.17
C ALA A 34 -3.94 -8.45 -8.98
N VAL A 35 -4.72 -8.58 -10.07
CA VAL A 35 -5.17 -7.42 -10.86
C VAL A 35 -6.05 -6.49 -10.04
N GLY A 36 -7.00 -7.03 -9.26
CA GLY A 36 -7.87 -6.25 -8.39
C GLY A 36 -7.08 -5.47 -7.33
N VAL A 37 -6.12 -6.12 -6.67
CA VAL A 37 -5.23 -5.47 -5.71
C VAL A 37 -4.42 -4.36 -6.39
N HIS A 38 -3.87 -4.62 -7.58
CA HIS A 38 -3.09 -3.61 -8.30
C HIS A 38 -3.91 -2.39 -8.73
N LYS A 39 -5.12 -2.61 -9.27
CA LYS A 39 -6.01 -1.54 -9.73
C LYS A 39 -6.60 -0.69 -8.62
N THR A 40 -6.62 -1.21 -7.39
CA THR A 40 -7.20 -0.51 -6.23
C THR A 40 -6.14 0.17 -5.38
N SER A 41 -4.98 0.46 -5.95
CA SER A 41 -3.78 0.86 -5.19
C SER A 41 -3.24 2.24 -5.55
N ASP A 42 -3.64 2.80 -6.68
CA ASP A 42 -3.16 4.09 -7.17
C ASP A 42 -4.14 5.23 -6.89
N ASP A 43 -3.69 6.44 -7.21
CA ASP A 43 -4.42 7.70 -7.08
C ASP A 43 -5.76 7.66 -7.80
N LYS A 44 -5.82 7.08 -9.01
CA LYS A 44 -7.06 7.01 -9.81
C LYS A 44 -8.16 6.25 -9.12
N PHE A 45 -7.83 5.18 -8.40
CA PHE A 45 -8.80 4.46 -7.59
C PHE A 45 -9.15 5.22 -6.32
N CYS A 46 -8.15 5.75 -5.61
CA CYS A 46 -8.37 6.48 -4.36
C CYS A 46 -9.26 7.72 -4.57
N THR A 47 -9.18 8.40 -5.71
CA THR A 47 -10.01 9.56 -6.05
C THR A 47 -11.38 9.22 -6.67
N LEU A 48 -11.77 7.95 -6.73
CA LEU A 48 -13.16 7.61 -7.08
C LEU A 48 -14.15 8.19 -6.07
N CYS A 49 -13.72 8.38 -4.82
CA CYS A 49 -14.42 9.18 -3.83
C CYS A 49 -13.94 10.63 -3.93
N HIS A 50 -14.85 11.57 -4.18
CA HIS A 50 -14.52 13.00 -4.32
C HIS A 50 -13.83 13.58 -3.06
N THR A 51 -14.12 13.04 -1.88
CA THR A 51 -13.51 13.49 -0.62
C THR A 51 -12.01 13.23 -0.53
N MET A 52 -11.45 12.35 -1.39
CA MET A 52 -10.02 12.09 -1.48
C MET A 52 -9.31 13.00 -2.50
N GLN A 53 -10.04 13.80 -3.28
CA GLN A 53 -9.46 14.65 -4.31
C GLN A 53 -8.39 15.62 -3.77
N PRO A 54 -8.60 16.32 -2.63
CA PRO A 54 -7.56 17.20 -2.08
C PRO A 54 -6.26 16.48 -1.70
N MET A 55 -6.36 15.20 -1.30
CA MET A 55 -5.18 14.39 -0.98
C MET A 55 -4.38 14.13 -2.26
N ALA A 56 -5.04 13.78 -3.36
CA ALA A 56 -4.39 13.58 -4.65
C ALA A 56 -3.79 14.88 -5.20
N ASP A 57 -4.51 15.99 -5.13
CA ASP A 57 -4.06 17.27 -5.66
C ASP A 57 -2.77 17.77 -4.96
N SER A 58 -2.75 17.69 -3.62
CA SER A 58 -1.54 17.99 -2.86
C SER A 58 -0.41 16.98 -3.08
N TYR A 59 -0.79 15.71 -3.32
CA TYR A 59 0.15 14.63 -3.58
C TYR A 59 0.91 14.82 -4.88
N TYR A 60 0.24 15.15 -5.99
CA TYR A 60 0.90 15.34 -7.28
C TYR A 60 1.97 16.42 -7.28
N LEU A 61 1.95 17.33 -6.30
CA LEU A 61 2.93 18.39 -6.12
C LEU A 61 4.07 18.01 -5.17
N ASP A 62 3.96 16.88 -4.46
CA ASP A 62 5.05 16.30 -3.66
C ASP A 62 6.05 15.55 -4.54
N ALA A 63 7.29 15.44 -4.07
CA ALA A 63 8.32 14.64 -4.73
C ALA A 63 7.88 13.19 -4.95
N HIS A 64 7.13 12.57 -4.01
CA HIS A 64 6.65 11.20 -4.17
C HIS A 64 5.46 11.10 -5.12
N GLY A 65 4.75 12.19 -5.40
CA GLY A 65 3.63 12.23 -6.35
C GLY A 65 4.02 12.52 -7.80
N GLY A 66 5.30 12.39 -8.12
CA GLY A 66 5.81 12.55 -9.48
C GLY A 66 6.39 13.94 -9.76
N ASN A 67 6.25 14.90 -8.85
CA ASN A 67 6.89 16.22 -8.97
C ASN A 67 8.37 16.16 -8.53
N ASN A 68 9.15 15.34 -9.21
CA ASN A 68 10.59 15.22 -9.03
C ASN A 68 11.31 15.11 -10.38
N PRO A 69 12.62 15.41 -10.45
CA PRO A 69 13.37 15.39 -11.71
C PRO A 69 13.45 14.03 -12.42
N ASN A 70 13.15 12.93 -11.72
CA ASN A 70 13.26 11.58 -12.24
C ASN A 70 11.92 11.04 -12.78
N GLY A 71 10.81 11.76 -12.59
CA GLY A 71 9.47 11.33 -13.01
C GLY A 71 8.96 10.08 -12.28
N ILE A 72 9.54 9.73 -11.13
CA ILE A 72 9.13 8.56 -10.35
C ILE A 72 7.92 8.93 -9.49
N GLN A 73 6.87 8.13 -9.55
CA GLN A 73 5.67 8.32 -8.75
C GLN A 73 5.43 7.07 -7.90
N ALA A 74 5.20 7.28 -6.60
CA ALA A 74 4.74 6.21 -5.72
C ALA A 74 3.23 5.94 -5.96
N LYS A 75 2.71 4.85 -5.42
CA LYS A 75 1.27 4.66 -5.29
C LYS A 75 0.82 5.09 -3.91
N CYS A 76 -0.47 5.39 -3.74
CA CYS A 76 -1.03 5.73 -2.42
C CYS A 76 -0.71 4.63 -1.39
N VAL A 77 -0.90 3.38 -1.79
CA VAL A 77 -0.64 2.21 -0.93
C VAL A 77 0.84 1.96 -0.63
N ASP A 78 1.77 2.55 -1.39
CA ASP A 78 3.20 2.36 -1.12
C ASP A 78 3.59 3.01 0.21
N CYS A 79 2.84 4.05 0.64
CA CYS A 79 2.98 4.67 1.95
C CYS A 79 1.88 4.22 2.94
N HIS A 80 0.66 4.02 2.45
CA HIS A 80 -0.54 3.81 3.27
C HIS A 80 -0.90 2.35 3.57
N LEU A 81 -0.06 1.38 3.15
CA LEU A 81 -0.18 -0.02 3.57
C LEU A 81 1.16 -0.56 4.07
N PRO A 82 1.15 -1.59 4.94
CA PRO A 82 2.36 -2.22 5.41
C PRO A 82 2.95 -3.16 4.35
N HIS A 83 4.28 -3.16 4.21
CA HIS A 83 5.04 -3.99 3.26
C HIS A 83 5.92 -5.07 3.93
N ASP A 84 5.61 -5.44 5.17
CA ASP A 84 6.31 -6.51 5.92
C ASP A 84 5.92 -7.93 5.45
N SER A 85 4.70 -8.12 4.96
CA SER A 85 4.27 -9.40 4.35
C SER A 85 3.07 -9.21 3.43
N LEU A 86 2.83 -10.19 2.55
CA LEU A 86 1.61 -10.20 1.74
C LEU A 86 0.33 -10.27 2.60
N ALA A 87 0.38 -11.02 3.71
CA ALA A 87 -0.79 -11.21 4.57
C ALA A 87 -1.18 -9.90 5.29
N SER A 88 -0.22 -9.21 5.89
CA SER A 88 -0.44 -7.90 6.53
C SER A 88 -0.88 -6.85 5.53
N TYR A 89 -0.27 -6.82 4.34
CA TYR A 89 -0.66 -5.91 3.25
C TYR A 89 -2.14 -6.11 2.86
N LEU A 90 -2.54 -7.36 2.57
CA LEU A 90 -3.92 -7.67 2.15
C LEU A 90 -4.93 -7.45 3.28
N PHE A 91 -4.56 -7.79 4.52
CA PHE A 91 -5.41 -7.57 5.69
C PHE A 91 -5.67 -6.08 5.89
N GLU A 92 -4.62 -5.26 5.93
CA GLU A 92 -4.77 -3.83 6.16
C GLU A 92 -5.49 -3.16 4.98
N LYS A 93 -5.24 -3.59 3.74
CA LYS A 93 -5.98 -3.13 2.56
C LYS A 93 -7.48 -3.39 2.67
N ALA A 94 -7.85 -4.60 3.09
CA ALA A 94 -9.25 -4.96 3.28
C ALA A 94 -9.88 -4.16 4.44
N ARG A 95 -9.14 -4.00 5.54
CA ARG A 95 -9.59 -3.27 6.72
C ARG A 95 -9.83 -1.78 6.43
N THR A 96 -8.85 -1.09 5.83
CA THR A 96 -8.96 0.33 5.50
C THR A 96 -9.96 0.55 4.39
N GLY A 97 -9.96 -0.29 3.35
CA GLY A 97 -10.97 -0.24 2.28
C GLY A 97 -12.41 -0.40 2.79
N LEU A 98 -12.67 -1.33 3.72
CA LEU A 98 -13.99 -1.51 4.33
C LEU A 98 -14.36 -0.34 5.26
N HIS A 99 -13.40 0.17 6.02
CA HIS A 99 -13.58 1.37 6.83
C HIS A 99 -13.99 2.56 5.96
N ASP A 100 -13.24 2.82 4.90
CA ASP A 100 -13.47 3.96 4.02
C ASP A 100 -14.80 3.79 3.27
N PHE A 101 -15.10 2.60 2.74
CA PHE A 101 -16.42 2.31 2.17
C PHE A 101 -17.55 2.65 3.16
N ARG A 102 -17.42 2.26 4.44
CA ARG A 102 -18.43 2.56 5.46
C ARG A 102 -18.56 4.06 5.70
N VAL A 103 -17.45 4.77 5.87
CA VAL A 103 -17.46 6.22 6.15
C VAL A 103 -18.02 7.00 4.97
N GLN A 104 -17.67 6.63 3.74
CA GLN A 104 -18.14 7.33 2.53
C GLN A 104 -19.63 7.10 2.24
N ASN A 105 -20.19 5.93 2.58
CA ASN A 105 -21.59 5.61 2.26
C ASN A 105 -22.57 5.86 3.43
N PHE A 106 -22.10 5.78 4.67
CA PHE A 106 -22.96 5.84 5.86
C PHE A 106 -22.50 6.86 6.91
N GLY A 107 -21.34 7.47 6.71
CA GLY A 107 -20.81 8.51 7.58
C GLY A 107 -21.00 9.91 7.00
N ASP A 108 -20.26 10.84 7.57
CA ASP A 108 -20.15 12.22 7.09
C ASP A 108 -18.66 12.50 6.78
N PRO A 109 -18.19 12.16 5.58
CA PRO A 109 -16.79 12.33 5.22
C PRO A 109 -16.40 13.81 5.04
N GLU A 110 -17.36 14.71 4.83
CA GLU A 110 -17.12 16.15 4.66
C GLU A 110 -16.80 16.84 5.99
N SER A 111 -17.31 16.33 7.12
CA SER A 111 -16.97 16.86 8.45
C SER A 111 -15.62 16.39 8.99
N ILE A 112 -14.86 15.58 8.24
CA ILE A 112 -13.54 15.12 8.66
C ILE A 112 -12.56 16.31 8.69
N ASP A 113 -12.02 16.58 9.87
CA ASP A 113 -10.89 17.50 10.02
C ASP A 113 -9.59 16.82 9.55
N TRP A 114 -9.32 16.92 8.25
CA TRP A 114 -8.10 16.39 7.63
C TRP A 114 -6.83 17.04 8.17
N GLU A 115 -6.89 18.31 8.57
CA GLU A 115 -5.78 19.02 9.18
C GLU A 115 -5.39 18.42 10.53
N ALA A 116 -6.39 18.16 11.38
CA ALA A 116 -6.17 17.46 12.64
C ALA A 116 -5.66 16.03 12.41
N LYS A 117 -6.16 15.32 11.39
CA LYS A 117 -5.68 13.97 11.05
C LYS A 117 -4.19 13.92 10.71
N ARG A 118 -3.60 14.98 10.15
CA ARG A 118 -2.14 15.02 9.86
C ARG A 118 -1.29 14.79 11.11
N LYS A 119 -1.76 15.22 12.28
CA LYS A 119 -1.07 15.01 13.57
C LYS A 119 -1.02 13.54 13.98
N HIS A 120 -1.86 12.70 13.37
CA HIS A 120 -1.98 11.27 13.62
C HIS A 120 -1.51 10.42 12.43
N SER A 121 -0.71 10.99 11.52
CA SER A 121 -0.20 10.32 10.31
C SER A 121 0.45 8.97 10.57
N LYS A 122 1.12 8.80 11.71
CA LYS A 122 1.74 7.53 12.13
C LYS A 122 0.76 6.36 12.25
N ASN A 123 -0.55 6.62 12.33
CA ASN A 123 -1.57 5.58 12.45
C ASN A 123 -1.97 4.99 11.09
N PHE A 124 -1.67 5.69 9.99
CA PHE A 124 -2.10 5.32 8.64
C PHE A 124 -0.99 5.43 7.59
N VAL A 125 0.24 5.78 7.98
CA VAL A 125 1.44 5.68 7.15
C VAL A 125 2.42 4.71 7.82
N PHE A 126 3.00 3.82 7.01
CA PHE A 126 3.80 2.70 7.48
C PHE A 126 5.26 2.87 7.09
N ASP A 127 6.16 2.75 8.06
CA ASP A 127 7.61 2.81 7.81
C ASP A 127 8.09 1.72 6.85
N THR A 128 7.42 0.55 6.86
CA THR A 128 7.72 -0.54 5.91
C THR A 128 7.45 -0.11 4.47
N GLY A 129 6.51 0.80 4.24
CA GLY A 129 6.30 1.45 2.95
C GLY A 129 7.47 2.33 2.53
N CYS A 130 7.96 3.18 3.44
CA CYS A 130 9.16 3.98 3.20
C CYS A 130 10.37 3.08 2.88
N MET A 131 10.59 2.05 3.70
CA MET A 131 11.76 1.18 3.60
C MET A 131 11.71 0.22 2.41
N ASN A 132 10.55 0.01 1.80
CA ASN A 132 10.43 -0.75 0.55
C ASN A 132 11.17 -0.08 -0.62
N CYS A 133 11.23 1.26 -0.62
CA CYS A 133 11.98 2.04 -1.60
C CYS A 133 13.32 2.56 -1.04
N HIS A 134 13.34 3.00 0.22
CA HIS A 134 14.52 3.56 0.90
C HIS A 134 15.40 2.47 1.55
N THR A 135 15.68 1.40 0.81
CA THR A 135 16.33 0.17 1.32
C THR A 135 17.73 0.37 1.87
N ASN A 136 18.48 1.36 1.38
CA ASN A 136 19.87 1.65 1.77
C ASN A 136 20.00 2.96 2.59
N LEU A 137 18.91 3.44 3.20
CA LEU A 137 18.85 4.75 3.87
C LEU A 137 19.94 4.97 4.94
N GLN A 138 20.24 3.94 5.73
CA GLN A 138 21.26 4.04 6.78
C GLN A 138 22.62 4.43 6.20
N ASN A 139 23.08 3.72 5.16
CA ASN A 139 24.35 4.02 4.51
C ASN A 139 24.29 5.33 3.71
N ALA A 140 23.17 5.57 3.02
CA ALA A 140 22.97 6.76 2.19
C ALA A 140 23.05 8.08 3.00
N THR A 141 22.84 8.02 4.31
CA THR A 141 22.83 9.21 5.17
C THR A 141 24.16 9.44 5.90
N THR A 142 25.12 8.51 5.84
CA THR A 142 26.42 8.60 6.53
C THR A 142 27.26 9.83 6.16
N SER A 143 27.14 10.29 4.91
CA SER A 143 27.85 11.47 4.40
C SER A 143 27.30 12.80 4.93
N ASN A 144 26.09 12.82 5.49
CA ASN A 144 25.47 13.99 6.10
C ASN A 144 25.29 13.76 7.59
N THR A 145 26.14 14.38 8.42
CA THR A 145 26.15 14.16 9.87
C THR A 145 24.79 14.39 10.54
N LYS A 146 24.01 15.39 10.10
CA LYS A 146 22.68 15.67 10.68
C LYS A 146 21.70 14.53 10.37
N ALA A 147 21.65 14.10 9.11
CA ALA A 147 20.78 13.00 8.69
C ALA A 147 21.23 11.67 9.31
N PHE A 148 22.54 11.40 9.37
CA PHE A 148 23.11 10.21 9.98
C PHE A 148 22.71 10.09 11.45
N ILE A 149 22.90 11.14 12.26
CA ILE A 149 22.56 11.10 13.68
C ILE A 149 21.06 10.82 13.86
N ALA A 150 20.20 11.54 13.13
CA ALA A 150 18.75 11.36 13.24
C ALA A 150 18.29 9.94 12.86
N HIS A 151 18.77 9.41 11.73
CA HIS A 151 18.40 8.06 11.29
C HIS A 151 19.08 6.97 12.14
N LYS A 152 20.27 7.22 12.69
CA LYS A 152 20.93 6.27 13.60
C LYS A 152 20.06 5.98 14.82
N GLU A 153 19.41 6.99 15.41
CA GLU A 153 18.45 6.77 16.51
C GLU A 153 17.32 5.81 16.11
N TYR A 154 16.80 5.94 14.88
CA TYR A 154 15.76 5.07 14.34
C TYR A 154 16.26 3.63 14.15
N PHE A 155 17.38 3.44 13.44
CA PHE A 155 17.93 2.11 13.14
C PHE A 155 18.42 1.36 14.38
N GLU A 156 18.95 2.08 15.37
CA GLU A 156 19.36 1.50 16.65
C GLU A 156 18.20 1.37 17.66
N LYS A 157 16.97 1.70 17.24
CA LYS A 157 15.74 1.60 18.06
C LYS A 157 15.82 2.41 19.36
N ARG A 158 16.52 3.54 19.33
CA ARG A 158 16.61 4.51 20.44
C ARG A 158 15.47 5.53 20.43
N THR A 159 14.63 5.50 19.39
CA THR A 159 13.36 6.24 19.28
C THR A 159 12.24 5.28 18.86
N ASP A 160 11.03 5.55 19.31
CA ASP A 160 9.77 4.90 18.91
C ASP A 160 9.03 5.67 17.81
N LYS A 161 9.52 6.86 17.44
CA LYS A 161 8.97 7.69 16.36
C LYS A 161 9.04 6.98 15.01
N LYS A 162 7.96 7.12 14.25
CA LYS A 162 7.86 6.71 12.83
C LYS A 162 8.46 7.74 11.89
N CYS A 163 8.74 7.33 10.65
CA CYS A 163 9.30 8.19 9.60
C CYS A 163 8.53 9.51 9.47
N VAL A 164 7.20 9.45 9.41
CA VAL A 164 6.32 10.61 9.24
C VAL A 164 6.21 11.53 10.46
N GLU A 165 6.65 11.10 11.64
CA GLU A 165 6.69 11.97 12.83
C GLU A 165 7.87 12.95 12.77
N CYS A 166 8.93 12.59 12.04
CA CYS A 166 10.05 13.48 11.71
C CYS A 166 9.84 14.15 10.33
N HIS A 167 9.44 13.38 9.31
CA HIS A 167 9.17 13.84 7.95
C HIS A 167 7.69 14.20 7.75
N LYS A 168 7.21 15.18 8.53
CA LYS A 168 5.78 15.53 8.63
C LYS A 168 5.14 16.04 7.32
N ASN A 169 5.97 16.47 6.39
CA ASN A 169 5.55 17.09 5.14
C ASN A 169 5.58 16.10 3.96
N VAL A 170 5.98 14.84 4.15
CA VAL A 170 6.02 13.88 3.04
C VAL A 170 4.63 13.62 2.48
N GLY A 171 4.51 13.57 1.15
CA GLY A 171 3.30 13.17 0.43
C GLY A 171 2.23 14.25 0.33
N HIS A 172 1.99 15.07 1.35
CA HIS A 172 0.84 15.98 1.40
C HIS A 172 1.16 17.35 2.06
N HIS A 173 2.34 17.92 1.82
CA HIS A 173 2.82 19.12 2.53
C HIS A 173 1.90 20.34 2.41
N ILE A 174 1.38 20.60 1.21
CA ILE A 174 0.47 21.73 0.88
C ILE A 174 -1.01 21.36 0.98
N LEU A 175 -1.34 20.25 1.65
CA LEU A 175 -2.71 19.78 1.72
C LEU A 175 -3.68 20.87 2.22
N GLY A 176 -3.26 21.70 3.17
CA GLY A 176 -4.07 22.82 3.70
C GLY A 176 -4.64 23.76 2.63
N ASP A 177 -3.96 23.91 1.49
CA ASP A 177 -4.41 24.76 0.38
C ASP A 177 -5.58 24.14 -0.41
N TYR A 178 -5.82 22.84 -0.25
CA TYR A 178 -6.81 22.05 -0.99
C TYR A 178 -7.99 21.57 -0.15
N ILE A 179 -7.85 21.48 1.18
CA ILE A 179 -8.93 20.95 2.05
C ILE A 179 -9.96 22.00 2.47
N LYS A 180 -9.76 23.30 2.16
CA LYS A 180 -10.75 24.35 2.43
C LYS A 180 -10.73 25.50 1.41
N LYS A 181 -11.80 25.55 0.61
CA LYS A 181 -12.78 26.65 0.70
C LYS A 181 -14.10 26.06 1.12
#